data_AF-A0A7R9RTJ2-F1
#
_entry.id   AF-A0A7R9RTJ2-F1
#
_cell.length_a   1.000
_cell.length_b   1.000
_cell.length_c   1.000
_cell.angle_alpha   90.00
_cell.angle_beta   90.00
_cell.angle_gamma   90.00
#
_symmetry.space_group_name_H-M   'P 1'
#
loop_
_entity.id
_entity.type
_entity.pdbx_description
1 polymer ?
#
loop_
_entity_poly.entity_id
_entity_poly.type
_entity_poly.pdbx_seq_one_letter_code
_entity_poly.pdbx_strand_id
1 'polypeptide(L)'
;QQYGQGDFQETAIHIRNDNKVSQHVLVHPSRNPLFTYSVGDKSSSKIAPGLSSAITIRFRPVDDADYEDRILISTERGLIEIPVIGIGRRAILCFPDVIDFGPSLVKHNTKKLILIRNIGAAKAIFSLTTSGPYRASPS
;
A
#
# COMPACT_ATOMS: atom_id res chain seq x y z
N GLN A 1 -6.41 11.41 -1.83
CA GLN A 1 -5.25 11.57 -2.73
C GLN A 1 -5.77 11.70 -4.15
N GLN A 2 -5.78 12.91 -4.71
CA GLN A 2 -6.07 13.18 -6.12
C GLN A 2 -4.71 13.36 -6.80
N TYR A 3 -4.43 12.59 -7.85
CA TYR A 3 -3.21 12.72 -8.65
C TYR A 3 -3.59 12.84 -10.12
N GLY A 4 -2.90 13.72 -10.84
CA GLY A 4 -3.05 13.90 -12.27
C GLY A 4 -2.29 12.81 -13.05
N GLN A 5 -2.71 12.55 -14.29
CA GLN A 5 -1.94 11.70 -15.20
C GLN A 5 -0.50 12.22 -15.30
N GLY A 6 0.49 11.38 -14.96
CA GLY A 6 1.93 11.71 -15.06
C GLY A 6 2.65 11.97 -13.73
N ASP A 7 1.94 12.04 -12.60
CA ASP A 7 2.58 12.11 -11.28
C ASP A 7 3.28 10.78 -10.93
N PHE A 8 4.46 10.87 -10.32
CA PHE A 8 5.17 9.70 -9.79
C PHE A 8 5.05 9.65 -8.28
N GLN A 9 4.90 8.45 -7.75
CA GLN A 9 5.03 8.20 -6.33
C GLN A 9 6.46 7.80 -6.02
N GLU A 10 6.99 8.36 -4.93
CA GLU A 10 8.31 8.05 -4.45
C GLU A 10 8.22 7.54 -3.01
N THR A 11 8.84 6.40 -2.76
CA THR A 11 8.99 5.83 -1.43
C THR A 11 10.41 5.28 -1.28
N ALA A 12 10.84 5.02 -0.06
CA ALA A 12 12.17 4.49 0.20
C ALA A 12 12.11 3.28 1.13
N ILE A 13 12.96 2.30 0.84
CA ILE A 13 13.29 1.22 1.78
C ILE A 13 14.72 1.39 2.26
N HIS A 14 15.01 0.97 3.49
CA HIS A 14 16.35 1.09 4.06
C HIS A 14 17.03 -0.27 4.15
N ILE A 15 18.23 -0.38 3.59
CA ILE A 15 19.13 -1.52 3.81
C ILE A 15 20.14 -1.12 4.86
N ARG A 16 20.30 -1.94 5.89
CA ARG A 16 21.31 -1.75 6.94
C ARG A 16 22.38 -2.83 6.83
N ASN A 17 23.64 -2.43 6.93
CA ASN A 17 24.76 -3.38 7.01
C ASN A 17 25.07 -3.71 8.47
N ASP A 18 24.61 -4.87 8.93
CA ASP A 18 24.91 -5.38 10.29
C ASP A 18 26.18 -6.24 10.36
N ASN A 19 26.97 -6.30 9.28
CA ASN A 19 28.24 -7.00 9.27
C ASN A 19 29.37 -6.15 9.84
N LYS A 20 30.48 -6.81 10.20
CA LYS A 20 31.70 -6.15 10.72
C LYS A 20 32.56 -5.51 9.62
N VAL A 21 32.22 -5.73 8.36
CA VAL A 21 32.96 -5.23 7.19
C VAL A 21 32.01 -4.47 6.26
N SER A 22 32.52 -3.43 5.60
CA SER A 22 31.75 -2.68 4.60
C SER A 22 31.31 -3.59 3.46
N GLN A 23 30.06 -3.46 3.03
CA GLN A 23 29.50 -4.29 1.97
C GLN A 23 29.06 -3.46 0.77
N HIS A 24 29.35 -3.98 -0.42
CA HIS A 24 28.79 -3.45 -1.65
C HIS A 24 27.36 -3.93 -1.88
N VAL A 25 26.49 -2.98 -2.25
CA VAL A 25 25.10 -3.21 -2.62
C VAL A 25 24.90 -2.67 -4.03
N LEU A 26 24.38 -3.51 -4.93
CA LEU A 26 24.00 -3.16 -6.29
C LEU A 26 22.49 -3.40 -6.45
N VAL A 27 21.77 -2.37 -6.83
CA VAL A 27 20.35 -2.43 -7.17
C VAL A 27 20.24 -2.56 -8.68
N HIS A 28 19.58 -3.63 -9.13
CA HIS A 28 19.36 -3.86 -10.55
C HIS A 28 18.18 -3.00 -11.05
N PRO A 29 18.24 -2.52 -12.30
CA PRO A 29 17.12 -1.84 -12.91
C PRO A 29 15.91 -2.77 -13.02
N SER A 30 14.72 -2.19 -12.87
CA SER A 30 13.48 -2.92 -13.12
C SER A 30 13.35 -3.32 -14.59
N ARG A 31 12.69 -4.46 -14.85
CA ARG A 31 12.18 -4.84 -16.18
C ARG A 31 10.87 -4.13 -16.53
N ASN A 32 10.16 -3.63 -15.52
CA ASN A 32 8.92 -2.89 -15.67
C ASN A 32 9.23 -1.38 -15.78
N PRO A 33 8.94 -0.72 -16.91
CA PRO A 33 9.26 0.70 -17.13
C PRO A 33 8.51 1.65 -16.20
N LEU A 34 7.49 1.16 -15.48
CA LEU A 34 6.72 1.94 -14.52
C LEU A 34 7.43 2.09 -13.18
N PHE A 35 8.45 1.26 -12.92
CA PHE A 35 9.25 1.30 -11.70
C PHE A 35 10.69 1.71 -12.00
N THR A 36 11.28 2.45 -11.07
CA THR A 36 12.70 2.80 -11.09
C THR A 36 13.25 2.69 -9.68
N TYR A 37 14.43 2.08 -9.56
CA TYR A 37 15.08 1.85 -8.28
C TYR A 37 16.47 2.48 -8.27
N SER A 38 16.82 3.21 -7.22
CA SER A 38 18.15 3.80 -7.07
C SER A 38 18.59 3.87 -5.61
N VAL A 39 19.90 3.86 -5.37
CA VAL A 39 20.52 4.12 -4.07
C VAL A 39 21.11 5.52 -4.11
N GLY A 40 20.39 6.50 -3.57
CA GLY A 40 20.65 7.91 -3.89
C GLY A 40 20.49 8.16 -5.40
N ASP A 41 21.47 8.81 -6.02
CA ASP A 41 21.51 9.08 -7.46
C ASP A 41 22.22 7.98 -8.29
N LYS A 42 22.52 6.83 -7.67
CA LYS A 42 23.31 5.74 -8.29
C LYS A 42 22.57 4.41 -8.22
N SER A 43 23.06 3.41 -8.94
CA SER A 43 22.58 2.02 -8.83
C SER A 43 23.37 1.19 -7.81
N SER A 44 24.45 1.71 -7.25
CA SER A 44 25.26 0.99 -6.26
C SER A 44 25.80 1.90 -5.19
N SER A 45 26.02 1.31 -4.01
CA SER A 45 26.61 2.00 -2.86
C SER A 45 27.41 1.01 -2.01
N LYS A 46 28.40 1.53 -1.29
CA LYS A 46 29.15 0.79 -0.28
C LYS A 46 28.66 1.23 1.09
N ILE A 47 28.14 0.29 1.88
CA ILE A 47 27.58 0.57 3.20
C ILE A 47 28.58 0.13 4.27
N ALA A 48 29.05 1.06 5.09
CA ALA A 48 29.96 0.73 6.19
C ALA A 48 29.25 -0.06 7.30
N PRO A 49 29.99 -0.79 8.16
CA PRO A 49 29.43 -1.49 9.31
C PRO A 49 28.55 -0.60 10.18
N GLY A 50 27.34 -1.07 10.49
CA GLY A 50 26.37 -0.37 11.33
C GLY A 50 25.61 0.78 10.66
N LEU A 51 25.89 1.09 9.39
CA LEU A 51 25.18 2.13 8.63
C LEU A 51 24.04 1.56 7.79
N SER A 52 23.15 2.45 7.35
CA SER A 52 22.08 2.15 6.40
C SER A 52 22.15 3.03 5.16
N SER A 53 21.57 2.53 4.08
CA SER A 53 21.38 3.26 2.82
C SER A 53 19.93 3.13 2.36
N ALA A 54 19.39 4.20 1.79
CA ALA A 54 18.03 4.24 1.29
C ALA A 54 18.02 3.82 -0.19
N ILE A 55 17.17 2.86 -0.54
CA ILE A 55 16.78 2.61 -1.93
C ILE A 55 15.50 3.38 -2.19
N THR A 56 15.59 4.35 -3.09
CA THR A 56 14.45 5.11 -3.61
C THR A 56 13.74 4.27 -4.67
N ILE A 57 12.42 4.14 -4.50
CA ILE A 57 11.50 3.47 -5.40
C ILE A 57 10.61 4.54 -6.00
N ARG A 58 10.70 4.71 -7.31
CA ARG A 58 9.83 5.62 -8.06
C ARG A 58 8.85 4.80 -8.89
N PHE A 59 7.57 5.08 -8.76
CA PHE A 59 6.48 4.40 -9.46
C PHE A 59 5.63 5.40 -10.25
N ARG A 60 5.37 5.10 -11.52
CA ARG A 60 4.54 5.91 -12.43
C ARG A 60 3.39 5.04 -12.97
N PRO A 61 2.20 5.10 -12.37
CA PRO A 61 1.05 4.36 -12.89
C PRO A 61 0.62 4.93 -14.25
N VAL A 62 0.21 4.05 -15.17
CA VAL A 62 -0.40 4.45 -16.45
C VAL A 62 -1.92 4.41 -16.36
N ASP A 63 -2.45 3.43 -15.64
CA ASP A 63 -3.86 3.16 -15.45
C ASP A 63 -4.20 2.96 -13.96
N ASP A 64 -5.49 2.93 -13.68
CA ASP A 64 -6.02 2.67 -12.34
C ASP A 64 -6.07 1.16 -12.05
N ALA A 65 -4.90 0.54 -12.02
CA ALA A 65 -4.70 -0.89 -11.81
C ALA A 65 -3.66 -1.14 -10.72
N ASP A 66 -3.66 -2.37 -10.21
CA ASP A 66 -2.59 -2.83 -9.33
C ASP A 66 -1.42 -3.32 -10.20
N TYR A 67 -0.20 -2.94 -9.80
CA TYR A 67 1.04 -3.28 -10.48
C TYR A 67 1.95 -4.03 -9.52
N GLU A 68 2.65 -5.03 -10.03
CA GLU A 68 3.63 -5.79 -9.26
C GLU A 68 4.98 -5.73 -9.95
N ASP A 69 6.03 -5.68 -9.14
CA ASP A 69 7.41 -5.75 -9.58
C ASP A 69 8.31 -6.24 -8.44
N ARG A 70 9.59 -6.46 -8.72
CA ARG A 70 10.57 -6.96 -7.75
C ARG A 70 11.86 -6.16 -7.83
N ILE A 71 12.30 -5.65 -6.68
CA ILE A 71 13.64 -5.08 -6.54
C ILE A 71 14.62 -6.23 -6.39
N LEU A 72 15.62 -6.28 -7.26
CA LEU A 72 16.72 -7.23 -7.18
C LEU A 72 17.95 -6.50 -6.65
N ILE A 73 18.51 -6.99 -5.55
CA ILE A 73 19.64 -6.38 -4.85
C ILE A 73 20.75 -7.42 -4.75
N SER A 74 21.87 -7.18 -5.43
CA SER A 74 23.06 -8.01 -5.28
C SER A 74 23.97 -7.46 -4.18
N THR A 75 24.35 -8.34 -3.28
CA THR A 75 25.34 -8.12 -2.23
C THR A 75 26.45 -9.15 -2.35
N GLU A 76 27.56 -8.96 -1.64
CA GLU A 76 28.64 -9.94 -1.57
C GLU A 76 28.21 -11.31 -1.01
N ARG A 77 27.07 -11.36 -0.31
CA ARG A 77 26.53 -12.60 0.27
C ARG A 77 25.48 -13.28 -0.62
N GLY A 78 25.04 -12.62 -1.69
CA GLY A 78 24.04 -13.17 -2.60
C GLY A 78 23.01 -12.13 -3.06
N LEU A 79 21.99 -12.64 -3.73
CA LEU A 79 20.89 -11.88 -4.30
C LEU A 79 19.72 -11.83 -3.30
N ILE A 80 19.18 -10.63 -3.08
CA ILE A 80 17.98 -10.38 -2.29
C ILE A 80 16.90 -9.88 -3.24
N GLU A 81 15.71 -10.45 -3.14
CA GLU A 81 14.54 -10.08 -3.93
C GLU A 81 13.45 -9.53 -3.02
N ILE A 82 12.96 -8.33 -3.32
CA ILE A 82 11.93 -7.64 -2.52
C ILE A 82 10.73 -7.34 -3.43
N PRO A 83 9.54 -7.90 -3.16
CA PRO A 83 8.35 -7.59 -3.94
C PRO A 83 7.89 -6.15 -3.68
N VAL A 84 7.48 -5.46 -4.74
CA VAL A 84 6.91 -4.12 -4.71
C VAL A 84 5.55 -4.17 -5.41
N ILE A 85 4.54 -3.64 -4.74
CA ILE A 85 3.18 -3.60 -5.26
C ILE A 85 2.74 -2.13 -5.31
N GLY A 86 2.48 -1.64 -6.52
CA GLY A 86 1.83 -0.36 -6.75
C GLY A 86 0.33 -0.57 -6.71
N ILE A 87 -0.36 -0.04 -5.70
CA ILE A 87 -1.81 -0.21 -5.55
C ILE A 87 -2.51 0.95 -6.26
N GLY A 88 -3.43 0.61 -7.16
CA GLY A 88 -4.27 1.60 -7.85
C GLY A 88 -5.21 2.32 -6.89
N ARG A 89 -5.96 3.31 -7.39
CA ARG A 89 -6.98 3.96 -6.56
C ARG A 89 -8.05 2.93 -6.22
N ARG A 90 -8.36 2.84 -4.93
CA ARG A 90 -9.41 1.97 -4.42
C ARG A 90 -10.54 2.77 -3.82
N ALA A 91 -11.74 2.19 -3.85
CA ALA A 91 -12.84 2.61 -3.03
C ALA A 91 -12.64 2.01 -1.64
N ILE A 92 -12.79 2.83 -0.59
CA ILE A 92 -12.58 2.40 0.79
C ILE A 92 -13.79 2.90 1.58
N LEU A 93 -14.64 1.97 2.01
CA LEU A 93 -15.82 2.30 2.82
C LEU A 93 -15.43 2.33 4.28
N CYS A 94 -15.65 3.46 4.93
CA CYS A 94 -15.49 3.64 6.36
C CYS A 94 -16.86 3.67 7.02
N PHE A 95 -17.08 2.71 7.92
CA PHE A 95 -18.25 2.56 8.78
C PHE A 95 -17.88 1.73 10.01
N PRO A 96 -18.68 1.74 11.09
CA PRO A 96 -18.36 1.00 12.32
C PRO A 96 -18.38 -0.51 12.12
N ASP A 97 -17.39 -1.22 12.68
CA ASP A 97 -17.34 -2.70 12.65
C ASP A 97 -18.42 -3.34 13.52
N VAL A 98 -18.83 -2.65 14.59
CA VAL A 98 -19.85 -3.11 15.54
C VAL A 98 -20.97 -2.08 15.61
N ILE A 99 -22.19 -2.56 15.44
CA ILE A 99 -23.41 -1.76 15.50
C ILE A 99 -24.19 -2.17 16.75
N ASP A 100 -23.93 -1.46 17.85
CA ASP A 100 -24.70 -1.67 19.08
C ASP A 100 -25.98 -0.82 19.07
N PHE A 101 -27.13 -1.47 19.21
CA PHE A 101 -28.44 -0.82 19.35
C PHE A 101 -28.75 -0.40 20.79
N GLY A 102 -27.97 -0.89 21.76
CA GLY A 102 -28.23 -0.73 23.18
C GLY A 102 -29.51 -1.44 23.63
N PRO A 103 -30.00 -1.13 24.85
CA PRO A 103 -31.27 -1.64 25.35
C PRO A 103 -32.42 -1.29 24.40
N SER A 104 -33.11 -2.30 23.90
CA SER A 104 -34.24 -2.15 22.97
C SER A 104 -35.49 -2.83 23.54
N LEU A 105 -36.66 -2.21 23.34
CA LEU A 105 -37.94 -2.75 23.80
C LEU A 105 -38.27 -4.08 23.11
N VAL A 106 -38.70 -5.06 23.91
CA VAL A 106 -39.13 -6.37 23.42
C VAL A 106 -40.33 -6.20 22.49
N LYS A 107 -40.30 -6.84 21.31
CA LYS A 107 -41.32 -6.75 20.24
C LYS A 107 -41.47 -5.38 19.55
N HIS A 108 -40.52 -4.46 19.75
CA HIS A 108 -40.47 -3.20 19.01
C HIS A 108 -39.29 -3.15 18.04
N ASN A 109 -39.46 -2.41 16.94
CA ASN A 109 -38.40 -2.19 15.96
C ASN A 109 -37.53 -1.00 16.37
N THR A 110 -36.26 -1.24 16.70
CA THR A 110 -35.26 -0.18 16.89
C THR A 110 -34.54 0.10 15.57
N LYS A 111 -34.36 1.37 15.22
CA LYS A 111 -33.61 1.80 14.03
C LYS A 111 -32.40 2.62 14.46
N LYS A 112 -31.27 2.41 13.78
CA LYS A 112 -30.05 3.19 13.95
C LYS A 112 -29.55 3.63 12.59
N LEU A 113 -29.27 4.94 12.43
CA LEU A 113 -28.69 5.48 11.21
C LEU A 113 -27.17 5.35 11.29
N ILE A 114 -26.56 4.81 10.23
CA ILE A 114 -25.12 4.63 10.13
C ILE A 114 -24.66 5.38 8.90
N LEU A 115 -23.66 6.23 9.09
CA LEU A 115 -22.99 6.88 7.98
C LEU A 115 -21.97 5.94 7.38
N ILE A 116 -22.12 5.64 6.10
CA ILE A 116 -21.10 4.94 5.30
C ILE A 116 -20.44 5.98 4.42
N ARG A 117 -19.13 6.11 4.53
CA ARG A 117 -18.36 7.10 3.76
C ARG A 117 -17.32 6.40 2.90
N ASN A 118 -17.32 6.69 1.60
CA ASN A 118 -16.17 6.37 0.76
C ASN A 118 -15.03 7.35 1.05
N ILE A 119 -13.99 6.89 1.73
CA ILE A 119 -12.75 7.63 1.99
C ILE A 119 -11.66 7.32 0.95
N GLY A 120 -11.95 6.38 0.04
CA GLY A 120 -11.07 6.01 -1.07
C GLY A 120 -11.09 7.02 -2.23
N ALA A 121 -10.17 6.82 -3.18
CA ALA A 121 -10.01 7.69 -4.34
C ALA A 121 -10.74 7.18 -5.60
N ALA A 122 -11.31 5.97 -5.55
CA ALA A 122 -12.14 5.41 -6.63
C ALA A 122 -13.62 5.37 -6.23
N LYS A 123 -14.51 5.26 -7.23
CA LYS A 123 -15.96 5.16 -7.03
C LYS A 123 -16.32 3.86 -6.29
N ALA A 124 -17.06 3.97 -5.18
CA ALA A 124 -17.57 2.82 -4.46
C ALA A 124 -18.93 2.39 -5.00
N ILE A 125 -19.12 1.07 -5.14
CA ILE A 125 -20.43 0.43 -5.27
C ILE A 125 -20.53 -0.57 -4.12
N PHE A 126 -21.62 -0.54 -3.36
CA PHE A 126 -21.75 -1.38 -2.17
C PHE A 126 -23.18 -1.91 -2.03
N SER A 127 -23.30 -3.02 -1.32
CA SER A 127 -24.57 -3.58 -0.87
C SER A 127 -24.40 -4.02 0.59
N LEU A 128 -25.47 -3.91 1.36
CA LEU A 128 -25.50 -4.35 2.76
C LEU A 128 -26.39 -5.58 2.83
N THR A 129 -25.86 -6.64 3.44
CA THR A 129 -26.63 -7.85 3.74
C THR A 129 -26.59 -8.06 5.25
N THR A 130 -27.73 -8.47 5.81
CA THR A 130 -27.88 -8.72 7.23
C THR A 130 -28.57 -10.07 7.42
N SER A 131 -28.20 -10.81 8.45
CA SER A 131 -28.96 -11.97 8.89
C SER A 131 -30.12 -11.54 9.78
N GLY A 132 -31.23 -12.29 9.73
CA GLY A 132 -32.37 -12.06 10.62
C GLY A 132 -31.93 -12.13 12.09
N PRO A 133 -32.44 -11.24 12.97
CA PRO A 133 -33.61 -10.36 12.81
C PRO A 133 -33.33 -8.96 12.21
N TYR A 134 -32.13 -8.70 11.69
CA TYR A 134 -31.74 -7.36 11.25
C TYR A 134 -32.10 -7.08 9.78
N ARG A 135 -32.35 -5.81 9.47
CA ARG A 135 -32.52 -5.31 8.10
C ARG A 135 -31.74 -4.03 7.90
N ALA A 136 -30.99 -3.95 6.80
CA ALA A 136 -30.35 -2.73 6.32
C ALA A 136 -31.01 -2.25 5.02
N SER A 137 -31.18 -0.95 4.88
CA SER A 137 -31.62 -0.32 3.63
C SER A 137 -30.97 1.05 3.48
N PRO A 138 -30.51 1.42 2.27
CA PRO A 138 -30.12 2.80 2.01
C PRO A 138 -31.33 3.73 2.20
N SER A 139 -31.08 4.94 2.72
CA SER A 139 -32.07 6.01 2.86
C SER A 139 -32.13 6.87 1.61
#